data_AF-A0ABD5RB26-F1
#
_entry.id   AF-A0ABD5RB26-F1
#
_cell.length_a   1.000
_cell.length_b   1.000
_cell.length_c   1.000
_cell.angle_alpha   90.00
_cell.angle_beta   90.00
_cell.angle_gamma   90.00
#
_symmetry.space_group_name_H-M   'P 1'
#
loop_
_entity.id
_entity.type
_entity.pdbx_description
1 polymer ?
#
loop_
_entity_poly.entity_id
_entity_poly.type
_entity_poly.pdbx_seq_one_letter_code
_entity_poly.pdbx_strand_id
1 'polypeptide(L)'
;MSQPPEDTPPYSTNPPDRQTLRLLERHLSADSLVAGTEFDPDSHEPRLLSVLLDGGRYPDSVTIARLDIRWFTTGDFSLHYVEEHESGEHWECRWDRHPNPHSTRVHFHAPPSGTEITDLGLQSLHPLEVYSTVLTAIEQRIETLWG
;
A
#
# COMPACT_ATOMS: atom_id res chain seq x y z
N MET A 1 7.48 34.86 1.66
CA MET A 1 6.66 33.98 0.81
C MET A 1 7.43 32.67 0.68
N SER A 2 7.10 31.68 1.49
CA SER A 2 7.74 30.35 1.41
C SER A 2 6.87 29.49 0.52
N GLN A 3 7.44 28.98 -0.56
CA GLN A 3 6.82 28.02 -1.46
C GLN A 3 6.54 26.73 -0.65
N PRO A 4 5.39 26.05 -0.84
CA PRO A 4 5.17 24.75 -0.20
C PRO A 4 6.22 23.76 -0.73
N PRO A 5 6.65 22.77 0.08
CA PRO A 5 7.44 21.69 -0.46
C PRO A 5 6.59 20.96 -1.50
N GLU A 6 7.10 20.89 -2.73
CA GLU A 6 6.54 20.02 -3.76
C GLU A 6 6.82 18.59 -3.32
N ASP A 7 5.81 17.92 -2.73
CA ASP A 7 5.77 16.48 -2.50
C ASP A 7 5.73 15.78 -3.86
N THR A 8 6.86 15.77 -4.56
CA THR A 8 7.07 14.81 -5.64
C THR A 8 7.53 13.53 -4.96
N PRO A 9 6.71 12.46 -4.90
CA PRO A 9 7.17 11.24 -4.29
C PRO A 9 8.43 10.75 -5.03
N PRO A 10 9.48 10.31 -4.32
CA PRO A 10 10.78 9.95 -4.91
C PRO A 10 10.72 8.80 -5.92
N TYR A 11 9.55 8.17 -6.06
CA TYR A 11 9.22 7.07 -6.95
C TYR A 11 9.12 7.45 -8.44
N SER A 12 9.01 8.74 -8.79
CA SER A 12 8.68 9.18 -10.16
C SER A 12 9.72 8.81 -11.24
N THR A 13 10.91 8.32 -10.90
CA THR A 13 12.00 8.11 -11.87
C THR A 13 12.35 6.64 -12.14
N ASN A 14 11.89 5.70 -11.31
CA ASN A 14 12.23 4.29 -11.49
C ASN A 14 11.20 3.56 -12.38
N PRO A 15 11.63 2.67 -13.29
CA PRO A 15 10.69 1.87 -14.08
C PRO A 15 9.84 0.93 -13.19
N PRO A 16 8.52 0.85 -13.43
CA PRO A 16 7.67 -0.14 -12.76
C PRO A 16 8.11 -1.56 -13.05
N ASP A 17 8.16 -2.40 -12.03
CA ASP A 17 8.36 -3.85 -12.18
C ASP A 17 7.01 -4.52 -12.47
N ARG A 18 6.68 -4.54 -13.77
CA ARG A 18 5.42 -5.12 -14.28
C ARG A 18 5.29 -6.60 -13.94
N GLN A 19 6.40 -7.34 -13.87
CA GLN A 19 6.37 -8.77 -13.56
C GLN A 19 6.00 -8.99 -12.10
N THR A 20 6.59 -8.21 -11.20
CA THR A 20 6.24 -8.24 -9.78
C THR A 20 4.80 -7.81 -9.55
N LEU A 21 4.31 -6.74 -10.18
CA LEU A 21 2.91 -6.33 -10.05
C LEU A 21 1.92 -7.43 -10.49
N ARG A 22 2.19 -8.12 -11.61
CA ARG A 22 1.36 -9.27 -12.04
C ARG A 22 1.48 -10.49 -11.12
N LEU A 23 2.64 -10.69 -10.49
CA LEU A 23 2.79 -11.74 -9.50
C LEU A 23 1.91 -11.46 -8.29
N LEU A 24 1.98 -10.24 -7.76
CA LEU A 24 1.19 -9.82 -6.59
C LEU A 24 -0.32 -9.89 -6.89
N GLU A 25 -0.75 -9.40 -8.05
CA GLU A 25 -2.16 -9.46 -8.46
C GLU A 25 -2.73 -10.89 -8.47
N ARG A 26 -1.99 -11.87 -9.03
CA ARG A 26 -2.44 -13.27 -9.02
C ARG A 26 -2.60 -13.87 -7.63
N HIS A 27 -1.78 -13.43 -6.68
CA HIS A 27 -1.86 -13.90 -5.30
C HIS A 27 -2.99 -13.19 -4.55
N LEU A 28 -3.11 -11.88 -4.70
CA LEU A 28 -4.12 -11.06 -4.03
C LEU A 28 -5.53 -11.39 -4.55
N SER A 29 -5.71 -11.61 -5.85
CA SER A 29 -7.01 -11.98 -6.43
C SER A 29 -7.53 -13.36 -5.96
N ALA A 30 -6.67 -14.20 -5.39
CA ALA A 30 -7.05 -15.48 -4.82
C ALA A 30 -7.35 -15.40 -3.30
N ASP A 31 -7.09 -14.25 -2.67
CA ASP A 31 -7.25 -14.05 -1.23
C ASP A 31 -8.69 -13.69 -0.87
N SER A 32 -9.20 -14.25 0.23
CA SER A 32 -10.58 -14.01 0.70
C SER A 32 -10.83 -12.58 1.20
N LEU A 33 -9.78 -11.83 1.58
CA LEU A 33 -9.91 -10.43 1.97
C LEU A 33 -10.12 -9.50 0.75
N VAL A 34 -9.85 -9.98 -0.47
CA VAL A 34 -9.83 -9.15 -1.67
C VAL A 34 -11.13 -9.31 -2.46
N ALA A 35 -11.83 -8.20 -2.69
CA ALA A 35 -13.02 -8.16 -3.53
C ALA A 35 -12.70 -7.94 -5.02
N GLY A 36 -11.58 -7.30 -5.32
CA GLY A 36 -11.17 -7.04 -6.70
C GLY A 36 -9.78 -6.43 -6.82
N THR A 37 -9.24 -6.48 -8.03
CA THR A 37 -7.95 -5.85 -8.36
C THR A 37 -8.04 -5.12 -9.69
N GLU A 38 -7.28 -4.04 -9.82
CA GLU A 38 -7.18 -3.24 -11.04
C GLU A 38 -5.74 -2.76 -11.24
N PHE A 39 -5.29 -2.75 -12.49
CA PHE A 39 -4.03 -2.12 -12.86
C PHE A 39 -4.26 -0.73 -13.42
N ASP A 40 -3.47 0.23 -12.97
CA ASP A 40 -3.44 1.59 -13.51
C ASP A 40 -2.10 1.87 -14.25
N PRO A 41 -2.14 2.46 -15.47
CA PRO A 41 -3.34 2.86 -16.22
C PRO A 41 -4.12 1.70 -16.81
N ASP A 42 -3.47 0.56 -17.07
CA ASP A 42 -4.12 -0.64 -17.58
C ASP A 42 -3.24 -1.89 -17.38
N SER A 43 -3.79 -3.04 -17.74
CA SER A 43 -3.11 -4.33 -17.67
C SER A 43 -1.97 -4.51 -18.68
N HIS A 44 -1.77 -3.62 -19.66
CA HIS A 44 -0.66 -3.71 -20.62
C HIS A 44 0.61 -3.07 -20.04
N GLU A 45 0.47 -1.89 -19.43
CA GLU A 45 1.58 -1.13 -18.85
C GLU A 45 1.36 -0.79 -17.36
N PRO A 46 1.20 -1.79 -16.48
CA PRO A 46 0.85 -1.54 -15.09
C PRO A 46 1.94 -0.74 -14.36
N ARG A 47 1.51 0.30 -13.65
CA ARG A 47 2.35 1.16 -12.79
C ARG A 47 1.91 1.09 -11.34
N LEU A 48 0.62 0.87 -11.14
CA LEU A 48 -0.03 0.68 -9.85
C LEU A 48 -0.94 -0.55 -9.96
N LEU A 49 -0.95 -1.35 -8.90
CA LEU A 49 -1.97 -2.37 -8.64
C LEU A 49 -2.85 -1.83 -7.51
N SER A 50 -4.11 -1.50 -7.79
CA SER A 50 -5.10 -1.15 -6.78
C SER A 50 -5.90 -2.39 -6.41
N VAL A 51 -6.04 -2.63 -5.11
CA VAL A 51 -6.69 -3.81 -4.55
C VAL A 51 -7.86 -3.32 -3.71
N LEU A 52 -9.07 -3.65 -4.13
CA LEU A 52 -10.28 -3.38 -3.35
C LEU A 52 -10.47 -4.50 -2.33
N LEU A 53 -10.58 -4.15 -1.05
CA LEU A 53 -10.84 -5.12 0.01
C LEU A 53 -12.33 -5.38 0.15
N ASP A 54 -12.69 -6.55 0.68
CA ASP A 54 -14.08 -6.94 0.90
C ASP A 54 -14.74 -6.02 1.93
N GLY A 55 -15.66 -5.17 1.47
CA GLY A 55 -16.43 -4.27 2.31
C GLY A 55 -17.25 -4.99 3.39
N GLY A 56 -17.59 -6.27 3.20
CA GLY A 56 -18.23 -7.09 4.22
C GLY A 56 -17.36 -7.37 5.45
N ARG A 57 -16.07 -7.01 5.40
CA ARG A 57 -15.13 -7.08 6.53
C ARG A 57 -15.11 -5.80 7.37
N TYR A 58 -15.83 -4.75 6.96
CA TYR A 58 -15.84 -3.45 7.61
C TYR A 58 -17.25 -3.06 8.07
N PRO A 59 -17.40 -2.15 9.06
CA PRO A 59 -18.70 -1.56 9.36
C PRO A 59 -19.17 -0.65 8.22
N ASP A 60 -20.47 -0.43 8.10
CA ASP A 60 -21.09 0.42 7.06
C ASP A 60 -20.53 1.85 6.99
N SER A 61 -19.92 2.34 8.07
CA SER A 61 -19.30 3.66 8.12
C SER A 61 -18.00 3.77 7.33
N VAL A 62 -17.36 2.64 6.98
CA VAL A 62 -16.21 2.57 6.06
C VAL A 62 -16.75 2.27 4.67
N THR A 63 -16.71 3.27 3.79
CA THR A 63 -17.32 3.19 2.46
C THR A 63 -16.38 2.55 1.45
N ILE A 64 -15.06 2.70 1.62
CA ILE A 64 -14.03 2.12 0.76
C ILE A 64 -12.85 1.69 1.63
N ALA A 65 -12.33 0.49 1.37
CA ALA A 65 -11.04 0.05 1.89
C ALA A 65 -10.20 -0.51 0.74
N ARG A 66 -9.00 0.03 0.55
CA ARG A 66 -8.14 -0.33 -0.59
C ARG A 66 -6.66 -0.36 -0.25
N LEU A 67 -5.93 -1.22 -0.94
CA LEU A 67 -4.47 -1.31 -0.90
C LEU A 67 -3.89 -0.99 -2.28
N ASP A 68 -3.11 0.07 -2.36
CA ASP A 68 -2.40 0.50 -3.56
C ASP A 68 -0.95 0.06 -3.52
N ILE A 69 -0.51 -0.68 -4.55
CA ILE A 69 0.83 -1.27 -4.62
C ILE A 69 1.59 -0.73 -5.83
N ARG A 70 2.74 -0.10 -5.56
CA ARG A 70 3.76 0.23 -6.56
C ARG A 70 5.01 -0.59 -6.30
N TRP A 71 5.60 -1.12 -7.36
CA TRP A 71 6.86 -1.87 -7.28
C TRP A 71 7.77 -1.47 -8.43
N PHE A 72 9.06 -1.35 -8.16
CA PHE A 72 10.05 -0.86 -9.11
C PHE A 72 11.15 -1.88 -9.36
N THR A 73 11.77 -1.82 -10.54
CA THR A 73 12.85 -2.75 -10.93
C THR A 73 14.10 -2.61 -10.04
N THR A 74 14.21 -1.54 -9.27
CA THR A 74 15.25 -1.32 -8.25
C THR A 74 15.00 -2.10 -6.96
N GLY A 75 13.84 -2.73 -6.82
CA GLY A 75 13.33 -3.34 -5.59
C GLY A 75 12.74 -2.33 -4.60
N ASP A 76 12.65 -1.06 -4.97
CA ASP A 76 11.87 -0.07 -4.22
C ASP A 76 10.38 -0.37 -4.38
N PHE A 77 9.57 -0.01 -3.40
CA PHE A 77 8.14 -0.27 -3.40
C PHE A 77 7.38 0.70 -2.51
N SER A 78 6.07 0.78 -2.73
CA SER A 78 5.13 1.48 -1.86
C SER A 78 3.85 0.67 -1.78
N LEU A 79 3.41 0.35 -0.57
CA LEU A 79 2.14 -0.30 -0.28
C LEU A 79 1.32 0.65 0.60
N HIS A 80 0.27 1.24 0.06
CA HIS A 80 -0.54 2.28 0.68
C HIS A 80 -1.94 1.75 0.97
N TYR A 81 -2.25 1.58 2.24
CA TYR A 81 -3.56 1.15 2.70
C TYR A 81 -4.40 2.36 3.11
N VAL A 82 -5.65 2.40 2.64
CA VAL A 82 -6.58 3.52 2.76
C VAL A 82 -7.96 3.00 3.15
N GLU A 83 -8.56 3.65 4.15
CA GLU A 83 -9.97 3.55 4.53
C GLU A 83 -10.61 4.94 4.34
N GLU A 84 -11.70 5.00 3.57
CA GLU A 84 -12.55 6.18 3.43
C GLU A 84 -13.81 5.99 4.27
N HIS A 85 -14.15 6.97 5.10
CA HIS A 85 -15.34 6.93 5.96
C HIS A 85 -16.45 7.84 5.44
N GLU A 86 -17.71 7.49 5.72
CA GLU A 86 -18.89 8.30 5.38
C GLU A 86 -18.82 9.72 6.00
N SER A 87 -18.17 9.85 7.15
CA SER A 87 -17.93 11.14 7.83
C SER A 87 -16.99 12.08 7.06
N GLY A 88 -16.31 11.59 6.02
CA GLY A 88 -15.22 12.26 5.33
C GLY A 88 -13.87 12.12 6.04
N GLU A 89 -13.80 11.35 7.13
CA GLU A 89 -12.53 10.97 7.75
C GLU A 89 -11.77 10.00 6.84
N HIS A 90 -10.46 10.20 6.77
CA HIS A 90 -9.54 9.34 6.04
C HIS A 90 -8.60 8.69 7.03
N TRP A 91 -8.44 7.37 6.91
CA TRP A 91 -7.45 6.64 7.66
C TRP A 91 -6.50 5.97 6.67
N GLU A 92 -5.21 6.21 6.82
CA GLU A 92 -4.21 5.66 5.91
C GLU A 92 -2.90 5.31 6.60
N CYS A 93 -2.22 4.30 6.06
CA CYS A 93 -0.87 3.97 6.43
C CYS A 93 -0.10 3.42 5.23
N ARG A 94 1.24 3.44 5.29
CA ARG A 94 2.06 3.07 4.13
C ARG A 94 3.35 2.35 4.52
N TRP A 95 3.66 1.29 3.79
CA TRP A 95 4.95 0.58 3.87
C TRP A 95 5.77 0.94 2.64
N ASP A 96 6.85 1.65 2.88
CA ASP A 96 7.65 2.23 1.82
C ASP A 96 9.07 1.73 1.86
N ARG A 97 9.61 1.50 0.66
CA ARG A 97 11.03 1.33 0.44
C ARG A 97 11.48 2.23 -0.68
N HIS A 98 12.30 3.22 -0.35
CA HIS A 98 12.92 4.10 -1.34
C HIS A 98 14.26 4.64 -0.85
N PRO A 99 15.09 5.22 -1.74
CA PRO A 99 16.27 5.94 -1.30
C PRO A 99 15.88 7.06 -0.32
N ASN A 100 16.42 7.04 0.88
CA ASN A 100 16.32 8.12 1.86
C ASN A 100 17.73 8.46 2.34
N PRO A 101 18.18 9.74 2.25
CA PRO A 101 19.50 10.15 2.74
C PRO A 101 19.68 10.03 4.25
N HIS A 102 18.62 9.79 5.03
CA HIS A 102 18.64 9.91 6.50
C HIS A 102 18.18 8.67 7.29
N SER A 103 17.76 7.56 6.67
CA SER A 103 17.20 6.41 7.40
C SER A 103 17.42 5.05 6.73
N THR A 104 16.95 3.97 7.39
CA THR A 104 16.87 2.65 6.77
C THR A 104 15.99 2.70 5.51
N ARG A 105 16.30 1.87 4.50
CA ARG A 105 15.60 1.94 3.20
C ARG A 105 14.10 1.67 3.32
N VAL A 106 13.65 0.96 4.37
CA VAL A 106 12.24 0.58 4.57
C VAL A 106 11.68 1.31 5.79
N HIS A 107 10.54 1.94 5.65
CA HIS A 107 9.88 2.69 6.72
C HIS A 107 8.36 2.57 6.64
N PHE A 108 7.72 2.85 7.77
CA PHE A 108 6.28 2.83 7.92
C PHE A 108 5.75 4.23 8.19
N HIS A 109 4.83 4.68 7.35
CA HIS A 109 4.01 5.86 7.56
C HIS A 109 2.81 5.47 8.43
N ALA A 110 2.83 5.91 9.68
CA ALA A 110 1.86 5.50 10.67
C ALA A 110 0.51 6.20 10.46
N PRO A 111 -0.60 5.48 10.73
CA PRO A 111 -1.94 6.04 10.72
C PRO A 111 -2.18 7.05 11.85
N PRO A 112 -3.26 7.85 11.80
CA PRO A 112 -4.32 7.84 10.79
C PRO A 112 -4.00 8.62 9.50
N SER A 113 -2.99 9.49 9.51
CA SER A 113 -2.71 10.42 8.41
C SER A 113 -1.47 10.06 7.57
N GLY A 114 -0.75 8.99 7.89
CA GLY A 114 0.50 8.64 7.22
C GLY A 114 1.65 9.65 7.41
N THR A 115 1.51 10.63 8.31
CA THR A 115 2.49 11.72 8.48
C THR A 115 3.65 11.34 9.40
N GLU A 116 3.40 10.50 10.40
CA GLU A 116 4.45 10.01 11.28
C GLU A 116 5.22 8.88 10.59
N ILE A 117 6.55 8.92 10.63
CA ILE A 117 7.41 7.95 9.94
C ILE A 117 8.27 7.22 10.97
N THR A 118 8.28 5.90 10.90
CA THR A 118 9.14 5.05 11.74
C THR A 118 9.96 4.09 10.87
N ASP A 119 11.20 3.80 11.29
CA ASP A 119 12.02 2.78 10.63
C ASP A 119 11.35 1.41 10.78
N LEU A 120 11.35 0.61 9.70
CA LEU A 120 10.74 -0.71 9.71
C LEU A 120 11.73 -1.78 9.24
N GLY A 121 11.97 -2.76 10.11
CA GLY A 121 12.69 -3.98 9.74
C GLY A 121 11.73 -5.02 9.16
N LEU A 122 11.88 -5.37 7.88
CA LEU A 122 11.24 -6.53 7.28
C LEU A 122 12.20 -7.73 7.29
N GLN A 123 11.68 -8.92 7.62
CA GLN A 123 12.46 -10.15 7.62
C GLN A 123 12.92 -10.56 6.21
N SER A 124 12.14 -10.20 5.20
CA SER A 124 12.41 -10.46 3.79
C SER A 124 11.94 -9.28 2.94
N LEU A 125 12.65 -9.05 1.84
CA LEU A 125 12.26 -8.08 0.81
C LEU A 125 11.74 -8.77 -0.47
N HIS A 126 11.51 -10.09 -0.39
CA HIS A 126 10.87 -10.82 -1.48
C HIS A 126 9.41 -10.34 -1.63
N PRO A 127 8.91 -10.03 -2.84
CA PRO A 127 7.57 -9.43 -3.00
C PRO A 127 6.44 -10.22 -2.31
N LEU A 128 6.50 -11.56 -2.37
CA LEU A 128 5.50 -12.41 -1.73
C LEU A 128 5.48 -12.30 -0.19
N GLU A 129 6.65 -12.12 0.42
CA GLU A 129 6.78 -11.97 1.87
C GLU A 129 6.36 -10.56 2.31
N VAL A 130 6.66 -9.54 1.49
CA VAL A 130 6.28 -8.15 1.77
C VAL A 130 4.77 -7.99 1.72
N TYR A 131 4.08 -8.40 0.64
CA TYR A 131 2.62 -8.25 0.58
C TYR A 131 1.94 -9.11 1.64
N SER A 132 2.44 -10.31 1.93
CA SER A 132 1.87 -11.17 2.99
C SER A 132 1.98 -10.50 4.36
N THR A 133 3.12 -9.89 4.69
CA THR A 133 3.29 -9.13 5.93
C THR A 133 2.29 -7.97 6.02
N VAL A 134 2.11 -7.22 4.94
CA VAL A 134 1.17 -6.10 4.87
C VAL A 134 -0.27 -6.57 4.99
N LEU A 135 -0.65 -7.61 4.26
CA LEU A 135 -2.03 -8.14 4.26
C LEU A 135 -2.40 -8.67 5.65
N THR A 136 -1.48 -9.39 6.31
CA THR A 136 -1.67 -9.83 7.70
C THR A 136 -1.81 -8.65 8.66
N ALA A 137 -1.07 -7.55 8.49
CA ALA A 137 -1.23 -6.36 9.33
C ALA A 137 -2.62 -5.70 9.14
N ILE A 138 -3.13 -5.68 7.90
CA ILE A 138 -4.48 -5.19 7.58
C ILE A 138 -5.54 -6.11 8.20
N GLU A 139 -5.44 -7.43 8.01
CA GLU A 139 -6.35 -8.41 8.62
C GLU A 139 -6.40 -8.29 10.16
N GLN A 140 -5.23 -8.18 10.79
CA GLN A 140 -5.14 -8.01 12.25
C GLN A 140 -5.84 -6.74 12.72
N ARG A 141 -5.70 -5.64 11.98
CA ARG A 141 -6.42 -4.40 12.29
C ARG A 141 -7.93 -4.60 12.19
N ILE A 142 -8.40 -5.16 11.08
CA ILE A 142 -9.82 -5.42 10.84
C ILE A 142 -10.39 -6.26 11.98
N GLU A 143 -9.75 -7.38 12.30
CA GLU A 143 -10.19 -8.28 13.36
C GLU A 143 -10.18 -7.61 14.74
N THR A 144 -9.16 -6.79 15.03
CA THR A 144 -9.05 -6.09 16.33
C THR A 144 -10.15 -5.05 16.53
N LEU A 145 -10.59 -4.39 15.45
CA LEU A 145 -11.58 -3.32 15.54
C LEU A 145 -13.00 -3.80 15.32
N TRP A 146 -13.21 -4.74 14.39
CA TRP A 146 -14.51 -5.11 13.83
C TRP A 146 -14.84 -6.61 13.92
N GLY A 147 -13.93 -7.44 14.43
CA GLY A 147 -14.12 -8.89 14.64
C GLY A 147 -15.01 -9.24 15.84
#